data_AF-A0AA97B0V8-F1
#
_entry.id   AF-A0AA97B0V8-F1
#
_cell.length_a   1.000
_cell.length_b   1.000
_cell.length_c   1.000
_cell.angle_alpha   90.00
_cell.angle_beta   90.00
_cell.angle_gamma   90.00
#
_symmetry.space_group_name_H-M   'P 1'
#
loop_
_entity.id
_entity.type
_entity.pdbx_description
1 polymer ?
#
loop_
_entity_poly.entity_id
_entity_poly.type
_entity_poly.pdbx_seq_one_letter_code
_entity_poly.pdbx_strand_id
1 'polypeptide(L)'
;MKSIKIVLSFWVFTFALTAKAAPLLNGLALEKQFNKDIYIAAIYSENLTRDSSTLLDNNIPRRLEVRVITKSLPARRLRNQWMEAIAINNRGDTLSSQAENMVTFANLFKGRFAHGDQLSIEFAADTGSTTISLNSIRLGEIADPDFFNTLLRAWIGSVPPSTDFKDGLLSAGQVSGSLVTTFESLAPTSERIAELQLKQISQEEAIAAEGAPTEATKPKPAIEIADLPPPTLALAATAPAATVVTEADSIQGDSEQGPQPEGALPAQAEDEIELITVPPEDGPVLAADVEDMMEEEAPLTADMILARQIYHSSLLRHTFRYIRYPKRAQERGQEGSVRLNVTIGSQGQLIDIQPIQESRFSSLNREAQAAVRRAEPYPGVPMQLGADSYSFSIPITFRLPD
;
A
#
# COMPACT_ATOMS: atom_id res chain seq x y z
N MET A 1 -33.58 64.11 -35.52
CA MET A 1 -33.49 62.99 -34.56
C MET A 1 -32.89 61.79 -35.30
N LYS A 2 -31.64 61.40 -34.95
CA LYS A 2 -30.93 60.28 -35.60
C LYS A 2 -31.25 58.99 -34.88
N SER A 3 -31.78 58.00 -35.59
CA SER A 3 -32.03 56.65 -35.11
C SER A 3 -30.73 55.85 -35.02
N ILE A 4 -30.28 55.55 -33.81
CA ILE A 4 -29.15 54.67 -33.52
C ILE A 4 -29.64 53.23 -33.67
N LYS A 5 -29.08 52.50 -34.64
CA LYS A 5 -29.26 51.04 -34.77
C LYS A 5 -28.23 50.37 -33.87
N ILE A 6 -28.69 49.76 -32.78
CA ILE A 6 -27.87 48.90 -31.92
C ILE A 6 -27.77 47.54 -32.61
N VAL A 7 -26.58 47.22 -33.12
CA VAL A 7 -26.25 45.87 -33.60
C VAL A 7 -25.72 45.11 -32.40
N LEU A 8 -26.55 44.21 -31.86
CA LEU A 8 -26.19 43.30 -30.79
C LEU A 8 -25.42 42.12 -31.39
N SER A 9 -24.09 42.16 -31.33
CA SER A 9 -23.23 41.03 -31.71
C SER A 9 -23.24 39.98 -30.60
N PHE A 10 -23.97 38.89 -30.81
CA PHE A 10 -23.96 37.72 -29.93
C PHE A 10 -22.67 36.93 -30.21
N TRP A 11 -21.66 37.09 -29.36
CA TRP A 11 -20.54 36.17 -29.29
C TRP A 11 -21.02 34.89 -28.59
N VAL A 12 -21.46 33.91 -29.37
CA VAL A 12 -21.67 32.54 -28.90
C VAL A 12 -20.30 31.91 -28.72
N PHE A 13 -19.78 31.94 -27.51
CA PHE A 13 -18.61 31.16 -27.13
C PHE A 13 -19.07 29.71 -26.97
N THR A 14 -19.02 28.95 -28.05
CA THR A 14 -19.28 27.50 -28.05
C THR A 14 -18.18 26.83 -27.24
N PHE A 15 -18.41 26.60 -25.95
CA PHE A 15 -17.62 25.64 -25.17
C PHE A 15 -17.93 24.26 -25.76
N ALA A 16 -17.09 23.80 -26.69
CA ALA A 16 -17.10 22.41 -27.08
C ALA A 16 -16.70 21.60 -25.83
N LEU A 17 -17.66 21.00 -25.14
CA LEU A 17 -17.36 19.86 -24.28
C LEU A 17 -16.84 18.78 -25.22
N THR A 18 -15.52 18.66 -25.33
CA THR A 18 -14.89 17.49 -25.91
C THR A 18 -15.22 16.31 -25.00
N ALA A 19 -16.31 15.62 -25.32
CA ALA A 19 -16.58 14.30 -24.78
C ALA A 19 -15.45 13.38 -25.27
N LYS A 20 -14.41 13.21 -24.46
CA LYS A 20 -13.33 12.27 -24.76
C LYS A 20 -13.91 10.86 -24.70
N ALA A 21 -13.66 10.06 -25.74
CA ALA A 21 -14.04 8.66 -25.74
C ALA A 21 -13.39 7.96 -24.54
N ALA A 22 -14.16 7.15 -23.81
CA ALA A 22 -13.63 6.39 -22.70
C ALA A 22 -12.53 5.43 -23.21
N PRO A 23 -11.38 5.30 -22.50
CA PRO A 23 -10.30 4.45 -22.94
C PRO A 23 -10.76 2.99 -22.99
N LEU A 24 -10.32 2.27 -24.03
CA LEU A 24 -10.70 0.89 -24.28
C LEU A 24 -9.94 -0.05 -23.35
N LEU A 25 -10.55 -1.17 -22.95
CA LEU A 25 -9.90 -2.19 -22.14
C LEU A 25 -8.80 -2.89 -22.95
N ASN A 26 -7.53 -2.60 -22.65
CA ASN A 26 -6.38 -3.22 -23.30
C ASN A 26 -6.13 -4.65 -22.82
N GLY A 27 -6.32 -4.89 -21.52
CA GLY A 27 -6.10 -6.21 -20.93
C GLY A 27 -6.43 -6.27 -19.45
N LEU A 28 -6.64 -7.51 -18.97
CA LEU A 28 -6.85 -7.83 -17.57
C LEU A 28 -5.82 -8.86 -17.11
N ALA A 29 -5.39 -8.75 -15.87
CA ALA A 29 -4.48 -9.71 -15.26
C ALA A 29 -4.85 -10.00 -13.81
N LEU A 30 -4.89 -11.28 -13.47
CA LEU A 30 -5.15 -11.76 -12.12
C LEU A 30 -3.82 -11.87 -11.35
N GLU A 31 -3.70 -11.11 -10.27
CA GLU A 31 -2.57 -11.26 -9.35
C GLU A 31 -2.88 -12.34 -8.32
N LYS A 32 -2.04 -13.37 -8.29
CA LYS A 32 -2.13 -14.49 -7.34
C LYS A 32 -0.92 -14.52 -6.43
N GLN A 33 -1.16 -14.77 -5.16
CA GLN A 33 -0.11 -14.96 -4.16
C GLN A 33 -0.49 -16.14 -3.27
N PHE A 34 0.43 -17.09 -3.07
CA PHE A 34 0.19 -18.33 -2.34
C PHE A 34 -1.07 -19.08 -2.81
N ASN A 35 -1.28 -19.10 -4.14
CA ASN A 35 -2.47 -19.66 -4.80
C ASN A 35 -3.81 -19.03 -4.38
N LYS A 36 -3.78 -17.85 -3.77
CA LYS A 36 -4.96 -17.02 -3.47
C LYS A 36 -5.05 -15.86 -4.45
N ASP A 37 -6.26 -15.62 -4.94
CA ASP A 37 -6.57 -14.49 -5.83
C ASP A 37 -6.63 -13.20 -5.01
N ILE A 38 -5.76 -12.24 -5.31
CA ILE A 38 -5.63 -11.02 -4.52
C ILE A 38 -6.42 -9.88 -5.14
N TYR A 39 -6.16 -9.58 -6.41
CA TYR A 39 -6.84 -8.54 -7.18
C TYR A 39 -6.76 -8.82 -8.68
N ILE A 40 -7.62 -8.16 -9.46
CA ILE A 40 -7.49 -8.06 -10.92
C ILE A 40 -7.00 -6.66 -11.27
N ALA A 41 -5.92 -6.58 -12.04
CA ALA A 41 -5.45 -5.36 -12.65
C ALA A 41 -6.02 -5.20 -14.06
N ALA A 42 -6.27 -3.97 -14.46
CA ALA A 42 -6.68 -3.61 -15.81
C ALA A 42 -5.81 -2.46 -16.33
N ILE A 43 -5.53 -2.51 -17.64
CA ILE A 43 -5.01 -1.36 -18.39
C ILE A 43 -6.07 -0.96 -19.39
N TYR A 44 -6.39 0.34 -19.41
CA TYR A 44 -7.16 0.97 -20.47
C TYR A 44 -6.27 1.94 -21.26
N SER A 45 -6.48 1.96 -22.57
CA SER A 45 -5.75 2.79 -23.52
C SER A 45 -6.69 3.19 -24.65
N GLU A 46 -6.44 4.34 -25.28
CA GLU A 46 -7.18 4.73 -26.50
C GLU A 46 -6.98 3.71 -27.63
N ASN A 47 -5.75 3.19 -27.77
CA ASN A 47 -5.39 2.19 -28.77
C ASN A 47 -5.06 0.85 -28.12
N LEU A 48 -5.70 -0.21 -28.60
CA LEU A 48 -5.40 -1.59 -28.20
C LEU A 48 -4.05 -2.02 -28.76
N THR A 49 -3.17 -2.53 -27.89
CA THR A 49 -1.81 -2.91 -28.25
C THR A 49 -1.28 -4.04 -27.36
N ARG A 50 -0.36 -4.81 -27.94
CA ARG A 50 0.47 -5.79 -27.21
C ARG A 50 1.85 -5.25 -26.89
N ASP A 51 2.19 -4.08 -27.42
CA ASP A 51 3.50 -3.48 -27.24
C ASP A 51 3.50 -2.55 -26.02
N SER A 52 4.39 -2.86 -25.08
CA SER A 52 4.65 -2.03 -23.91
C SER A 52 5.10 -0.61 -24.25
N SER A 53 5.83 -0.42 -25.36
CA SER A 53 6.36 0.91 -25.71
C SER A 53 5.24 1.88 -26.09
N THR A 54 4.22 1.38 -26.78
CA THR A 54 3.03 2.16 -27.15
C THR A 54 2.24 2.59 -25.91
N LEU A 55 2.12 1.73 -24.90
CA LEU A 55 1.43 2.07 -23.64
C LEU A 55 2.23 3.05 -22.76
N LEU A 56 3.51 3.27 -23.03
CA LEU A 56 4.35 4.21 -22.30
C LEU A 56 4.45 5.58 -23.00
N ASP A 57 3.68 5.83 -24.06
CA ASP A 57 3.69 7.10 -24.78
C ASP A 57 2.88 8.18 -24.04
N ASN A 58 3.49 9.24 -23.52
CA ASN A 58 2.79 10.31 -22.81
C ASN A 58 1.76 11.13 -23.63
N ASN A 59 1.59 10.85 -24.92
CA ASN A 59 0.60 11.51 -25.76
C ASN A 59 -0.79 10.83 -25.78
N ILE A 60 -0.96 9.70 -25.08
CA ILE A 60 -2.20 8.91 -25.11
C ILE A 60 -2.84 8.88 -23.71
N PRO A 61 -4.15 9.13 -23.56
CA PRO A 61 -4.83 8.94 -22.28
C PRO A 61 -4.85 7.45 -21.89
N ARG A 62 -4.60 7.18 -20.62
CA ARG A 62 -4.54 5.81 -20.07
C ARG A 62 -5.15 5.74 -18.70
N ARG A 63 -5.60 4.56 -18.33
CA ARG A 63 -6.06 4.28 -16.96
C ARG A 63 -5.56 2.92 -16.50
N LEU A 64 -5.04 2.87 -15.28
CA LEU A 64 -4.80 1.65 -14.53
C LEU A 64 -5.93 1.48 -13.54
N GLU A 65 -6.38 0.25 -13.35
CA GLU A 65 -7.40 -0.07 -12.36
C GLU A 65 -7.01 -1.34 -11.62
N VAL A 66 -7.17 -1.34 -10.31
CA VAL A 66 -7.03 -2.51 -9.45
C VAL A 66 -8.37 -2.77 -8.78
N ARG A 67 -8.93 -3.97 -8.96
CA ARG A 67 -10.14 -4.42 -8.26
C ARG A 67 -9.79 -5.54 -7.29
N VAL A 68 -10.07 -5.32 -6.01
CA VAL A 68 -9.67 -6.24 -4.94
C VAL A 68 -10.62 -7.45 -4.88
N ILE A 69 -10.05 -8.66 -4.88
CA ILE A 69 -10.79 -9.93 -4.76
C ILE A 69 -10.75 -10.45 -3.32
N THR A 70 -9.63 -10.30 -2.62
CA THR A 70 -9.55 -10.78 -1.24
C THR A 70 -10.52 -10.01 -0.33
N LYS A 71 -10.99 -10.64 0.75
CA LYS A 71 -11.83 -10.01 1.77
C LYS A 71 -11.20 -8.74 2.32
N SER A 72 -9.87 -8.76 2.47
CA SER A 72 -9.11 -7.64 2.99
C SER A 72 -7.70 -7.61 2.42
N LEU A 73 -7.27 -6.43 1.97
CA LEU A 73 -5.92 -6.16 1.47
C LEU A 73 -5.34 -4.93 2.20
N PRO A 74 -4.25 -5.07 2.99
CA PRO A 74 -3.59 -3.91 3.58
C PRO A 74 -3.08 -2.95 2.50
N ALA A 75 -3.33 -1.65 2.67
CA ALA A 75 -2.84 -0.62 1.76
C ALA A 75 -1.29 -0.62 1.70
N ARG A 76 -0.66 -0.80 2.87
CA ARG A 76 0.79 -0.97 3.02
C ARG A 76 1.35 -2.07 2.14
N ARG A 77 0.67 -3.21 2.06
CA ARG A 77 1.08 -4.35 1.22
C ARG A 77 1.09 -3.98 -0.26
N LEU A 78 0.00 -3.38 -0.76
CA LEU A 78 -0.10 -2.96 -2.17
C LEU A 78 0.97 -1.90 -2.51
N ARG A 79 1.15 -0.93 -1.61
CA ARG A 79 2.14 0.13 -1.75
C ARG A 79 3.58 -0.40 -1.75
N ASN A 80 3.89 -1.36 -0.87
CA ASN A 80 5.19 -2.05 -0.86
C ASN A 80 5.44 -2.79 -2.17
N GLN A 81 4.45 -3.50 -2.69
CA GLN A 81 4.57 -4.19 -3.99
C GLN A 81 4.89 -3.21 -5.13
N TRP A 82 4.21 -2.05 -5.17
CA TRP A 82 4.55 -1.01 -6.15
C TRP A 82 5.97 -0.47 -5.94
N MET A 83 6.36 -0.11 -4.71
CA MET A 83 7.71 0.42 -4.46
C MET A 83 8.83 -0.54 -4.89
N GLU A 84 8.67 -1.84 -4.59
CA GLU A 84 9.62 -2.88 -5.02
C GLU A 84 9.65 -3.02 -6.54
N ALA A 85 8.49 -3.11 -7.19
CA ALA A 85 8.42 -3.23 -8.64
C ALA A 85 8.95 -1.97 -9.36
N ILE A 86 8.76 -0.79 -8.79
CA ILE A 86 9.26 0.47 -9.32
C ILE A 86 10.78 0.52 -9.21
N ALA A 87 11.35 0.09 -8.08
CA ALA A 87 12.81 0.01 -7.89
C ALA A 87 13.49 -0.87 -8.96
N ILE A 88 12.81 -1.95 -9.38
CA ILE A 88 13.35 -2.88 -10.38
C ILE A 88 13.20 -2.33 -11.81
N ASN A 89 12.04 -1.78 -12.13
CA ASN A 89 11.65 -1.51 -13.52
C ASN A 89 11.95 -0.07 -13.99
N ASN A 90 12.47 0.79 -13.11
CA ASN A 90 12.81 2.16 -13.44
C ASN A 90 14.30 2.44 -13.24
N ARG A 91 14.80 3.42 -13.97
CA ARG A 91 16.19 3.88 -13.88
C ARG A 91 16.38 4.72 -12.62
N GLY A 92 17.60 4.74 -12.08
CA GLY A 92 17.91 5.46 -10.84
C GLY A 92 17.68 6.98 -10.92
N ASP A 93 17.85 7.59 -12.10
CA ASP A 93 17.54 9.00 -12.34
C ASP A 93 16.02 9.27 -12.20
N THR A 94 15.18 8.39 -12.75
CA THR A 94 13.71 8.43 -12.57
C THR A 94 13.31 8.22 -11.12
N LEU A 95 13.95 7.30 -10.39
CA LEU A 95 13.62 7.04 -8.99
C LEU A 95 13.87 8.28 -8.12
N SER A 96 15.01 8.95 -8.32
CA SER A 96 15.34 10.16 -7.58
C SER A 96 14.40 11.32 -7.93
N SER A 97 14.05 11.51 -9.21
CA SER A 97 13.15 12.61 -9.61
C SER A 97 11.71 12.40 -9.16
N GLN A 98 11.27 11.14 -9.04
CA GLN A 98 9.91 10.77 -8.66
C GLN A 98 9.74 10.50 -7.16
N ALA A 99 10.77 10.71 -6.33
CA ALA A 99 10.73 10.36 -4.91
C ALA A 99 9.60 11.09 -4.14
N GLU A 100 9.43 12.39 -4.35
CA GLU A 100 8.35 13.18 -3.71
C GLU A 100 6.96 12.83 -4.24
N ASN A 101 6.85 12.55 -5.54
CA ASN A 101 5.61 12.06 -6.12
C ASN A 101 5.24 10.68 -5.55
N MET A 102 6.23 9.83 -5.26
CA MET A 102 6.03 8.55 -4.59
C MET A 102 5.56 8.72 -3.15
N VAL A 103 6.11 9.68 -2.40
CA VAL A 103 5.62 10.05 -1.06
C VAL A 103 4.17 10.47 -1.11
N THR A 104 3.83 11.35 -2.06
CA THR A 104 2.46 11.84 -2.24
C THR A 104 1.54 10.66 -2.51
N PHE A 105 1.83 9.86 -3.54
CA PHE A 105 1.07 8.67 -3.92
C PHE A 105 0.88 7.69 -2.77
N ALA A 106 1.97 7.40 -2.05
CA ALA A 106 1.99 6.50 -0.92
C ALA A 106 1.01 6.90 0.20
N ASN A 107 0.82 8.20 0.39
CA ASN A 107 -0.06 8.76 1.42
C ASN A 107 -1.52 8.93 0.97
N LEU A 108 -1.83 8.80 -0.32
CA LEU A 108 -3.20 8.98 -0.83
C LEU A 108 -4.17 7.88 -0.36
N PHE A 109 -3.67 6.68 -0.07
CA PHE A 109 -4.48 5.58 0.42
C PHE A 109 -3.79 4.89 1.61
N LYS A 110 -4.52 4.76 2.73
CA LYS A 110 -4.07 4.16 3.99
C LYS A 110 -5.09 3.14 4.50
N GLY A 111 -4.70 2.35 5.48
CA GLY A 111 -5.57 1.34 6.09
C GLY A 111 -5.71 0.09 5.23
N ARG A 112 -6.95 -0.30 4.91
CA ARG A 112 -7.25 -1.59 4.25
C ARG A 112 -8.30 -1.41 3.14
N PHE A 113 -8.07 -2.09 2.02
CA PHE A 113 -9.05 -2.28 0.97
C PHE A 113 -9.94 -3.48 1.30
N ALA A 114 -11.22 -3.36 1.01
CA ALA A 114 -12.21 -4.42 1.11
C ALA A 114 -12.39 -5.13 -0.24
N HIS A 115 -13.02 -6.30 -0.22
CA HIS A 115 -13.48 -6.97 -1.45
C HIS A 115 -14.32 -6.00 -2.30
N GLY A 116 -14.01 -5.90 -3.59
CA GLY A 116 -14.71 -5.04 -4.54
C GLY A 116 -14.25 -3.59 -4.56
N ASP A 117 -13.35 -3.16 -3.65
CA ASP A 117 -12.73 -1.83 -3.74
C ASP A 117 -11.96 -1.68 -5.07
N GLN A 118 -12.10 -0.52 -5.70
CA GLN A 118 -11.56 -0.17 -7.01
C GLN A 118 -10.61 1.01 -6.89
N LEU A 119 -9.31 0.77 -7.03
CA LEU A 119 -8.30 1.82 -7.10
C LEU A 119 -8.04 2.15 -8.57
N SER A 120 -8.34 3.37 -8.98
CA SER A 120 -8.16 3.88 -10.34
C SER A 120 -7.06 4.93 -10.39
N ILE A 121 -6.17 4.81 -11.36
CA ILE A 121 -5.08 5.76 -11.63
C ILE A 121 -5.22 6.17 -13.09
N GLU A 122 -5.57 7.41 -13.35
CA GLU A 122 -5.86 7.93 -14.69
C GLU A 122 -4.84 8.97 -15.11
N PHE A 123 -4.34 8.85 -16.33
CA PHE A 123 -3.41 9.80 -16.94
C PHE A 123 -4.09 10.61 -18.03
N ALA A 124 -4.08 11.93 -17.83
CA ALA A 124 -4.60 12.90 -18.78
C ALA A 124 -3.45 13.40 -19.67
N ALA A 125 -3.44 12.99 -20.94
CA ALA A 125 -2.36 13.33 -21.88
C ALA A 125 -2.28 14.83 -22.25
N ASP A 126 -3.37 15.57 -22.06
CA ASP A 126 -3.45 17.02 -22.31
C ASP A 126 -2.83 17.86 -21.21
N THR A 127 -3.01 17.47 -19.96
CA THR A 127 -2.40 18.15 -18.79
C THR A 127 -1.09 17.52 -18.37
N GLY A 128 -0.83 16.27 -18.76
CA GLY A 128 0.28 15.47 -18.27
C GLY A 128 0.11 15.07 -16.79
N SER A 129 -1.12 15.12 -16.25
CA SER A 129 -1.37 14.84 -14.84
C SER A 129 -1.95 13.44 -14.60
N THR A 130 -1.63 12.90 -13.42
CA THR A 130 -2.09 11.60 -12.96
C THR A 130 -3.07 11.78 -11.81
N THR A 131 -4.33 11.38 -11.99
CA THR A 131 -5.37 11.42 -10.96
C THR A 131 -5.55 10.04 -10.33
N ILE A 132 -5.58 9.98 -8.99
CA ILE A 132 -5.78 8.74 -8.23
C ILE A 132 -7.13 8.81 -7.54
N SER A 133 -7.93 7.76 -7.67
CA SER A 133 -9.27 7.66 -7.09
C SER A 133 -9.52 6.28 -6.49
N LEU A 134 -10.29 6.22 -5.40
CA LEU A 134 -10.77 4.98 -4.80
C LEU A 134 -12.28 4.95 -4.83
N ASN A 135 -12.89 3.93 -5.46
CA ASN A 135 -14.33 3.80 -5.61
C ASN A 135 -14.99 5.06 -6.23
N SER A 136 -14.36 5.62 -7.27
CA SER A 136 -14.73 6.89 -7.92
C SER A 136 -14.59 8.16 -7.07
N ILE A 137 -14.06 8.04 -5.86
CA ILE A 137 -13.75 9.17 -4.98
C ILE A 137 -12.32 9.62 -5.26
N ARG A 138 -12.14 10.88 -5.68
CA ARG A 138 -10.81 11.43 -5.99
C ARG A 138 -9.99 11.61 -4.72
N LEU A 139 -8.86 10.90 -4.64
CA LEU A 139 -7.92 10.96 -3.51
C LEU A 139 -6.85 12.05 -3.70
N GLY A 140 -6.39 12.25 -4.93
CA GLY A 140 -5.35 13.23 -5.23
C GLY A 140 -4.98 13.30 -6.70
N GLU A 141 -4.09 14.24 -7.03
CA GLU A 141 -3.53 14.42 -8.37
C GLU A 141 -2.04 14.73 -8.26
N ILE A 142 -1.26 14.15 -9.17
CA ILE A 142 0.18 14.39 -9.30
C ILE A 142 0.42 14.93 -10.71
N ALA A 143 0.88 16.18 -10.78
CA ALA A 143 1.10 16.91 -12.03
C ALA A 143 2.52 16.70 -12.57
N ASP A 144 2.83 15.46 -12.95
CA ASP A 144 4.10 15.07 -13.55
C ASP A 144 3.86 14.03 -14.67
N PRO A 145 4.21 14.34 -15.94
CA PRO A 145 3.99 13.43 -17.07
C PRO A 145 4.73 12.08 -16.95
N ASP A 146 5.84 12.03 -16.22
CA ASP A 146 6.66 10.83 -16.09
C ASP A 146 6.18 9.91 -14.96
N PHE A 147 5.37 10.44 -14.04
CA PHE A 147 4.93 9.69 -12.86
C PHE A 147 4.04 8.49 -13.23
N PHE A 148 3.06 8.68 -14.12
CA PHE A 148 2.20 7.56 -14.56
C PHE A 148 3.01 6.43 -15.18
N ASN A 149 3.97 6.76 -16.03
CA ASN A 149 4.85 5.78 -16.66
C ASN A 149 5.75 5.07 -15.65
N THR A 150 6.14 5.76 -14.58
CA THR A 150 6.89 5.16 -13.48
C THR A 150 6.08 4.07 -12.79
N LEU A 151 4.79 4.32 -12.53
CA LEU A 151 3.85 3.32 -12.00
C LEU A 151 3.57 2.20 -13.00
N LEU A 152 3.31 2.52 -14.26
CA LEU A 152 2.96 1.54 -15.29
C LEU A 152 4.11 0.55 -15.56
N ARG A 153 5.37 1.01 -15.53
CA ARG A 153 6.54 0.12 -15.64
C ARG A 153 6.61 -0.93 -14.54
N ALA A 154 6.01 -0.70 -13.37
CA ALA A 154 5.91 -1.73 -12.33
C ALA A 154 5.13 -2.98 -12.79
N TRP A 155 4.22 -2.83 -13.76
CA TRP A 155 3.40 -3.92 -14.28
C TRP A 155 3.87 -4.46 -15.63
N ILE A 156 4.27 -3.59 -16.55
CA ILE A 156 4.63 -3.97 -17.93
C ILE A 156 6.12 -3.84 -18.25
N GLY A 157 6.95 -3.57 -17.24
CA GLY A 157 8.40 -3.48 -17.37
C GLY A 157 9.09 -4.81 -17.67
N SER A 158 10.41 -4.85 -17.46
CA SER A 158 11.25 -6.03 -17.69
C SER A 158 10.99 -7.14 -16.67
N VAL A 159 10.61 -6.76 -15.44
CA VAL A 159 10.35 -7.67 -14.32
C VAL A 159 8.95 -7.38 -13.77
N PRO A 160 7.90 -7.89 -14.45
CA PRO A 160 6.52 -7.76 -13.97
C PRO A 160 6.28 -8.66 -12.74
N PRO A 161 5.12 -8.55 -12.06
CA PRO A 161 4.74 -9.50 -11.02
C PRO A 161 4.88 -10.95 -11.50
N SER A 162 4.32 -11.28 -12.67
CA SER A 162 4.56 -12.54 -13.35
C SER A 162 4.48 -12.38 -14.86
N THR A 163 4.99 -13.35 -15.61
CA THR A 163 4.89 -13.35 -17.08
C THR A 163 3.42 -13.35 -17.51
N ASP A 164 2.61 -14.26 -16.97
CA ASP A 164 1.16 -14.32 -17.23
C ASP A 164 0.43 -13.01 -16.88
N PHE A 165 0.85 -12.33 -15.81
CA PHE A 165 0.29 -11.04 -15.43
C PHE A 165 0.55 -9.98 -16.50
N LYS A 166 1.79 -9.85 -16.98
CA LYS A 166 2.12 -8.91 -18.05
C LYS A 166 1.39 -9.26 -19.35
N ASP A 167 1.37 -10.54 -19.71
CA ASP A 167 0.74 -11.00 -20.95
C ASP A 167 -0.78 -10.76 -20.95
N GLY A 168 -1.44 -10.92 -19.79
CA GLY A 168 -2.85 -10.59 -19.61
C GLY A 168 -3.15 -9.11 -19.84
N LEU A 169 -2.29 -8.22 -19.31
CA LEU A 169 -2.40 -6.77 -19.50
C LEU A 169 -2.09 -6.33 -20.94
N LEU A 170 -1.23 -7.05 -21.65
CA LEU A 170 -0.82 -6.80 -23.04
C LEU A 170 -1.60 -7.67 -24.05
N SER A 171 -2.86 -7.96 -23.78
CA SER A 171 -3.71 -8.83 -24.62
C SER A 171 -4.39 -8.10 -25.80
N ALA A 172 -4.25 -6.78 -25.90
CA ALA A 172 -4.87 -5.95 -26.95
C ALA A 172 -6.39 -6.19 -27.10
N GLY A 173 -7.09 -6.25 -25.96
CA GLY A 173 -8.53 -6.48 -25.87
C GLY A 173 -8.95 -7.95 -25.93
N GLN A 174 -8.01 -8.88 -26.15
CA GLN A 174 -8.29 -10.33 -26.18
C GLN A 174 -8.28 -10.93 -24.78
N VAL A 175 -9.25 -10.50 -23.96
CA VAL A 175 -9.40 -10.96 -22.58
C VAL A 175 -10.39 -12.13 -22.52
N SER A 176 -10.17 -13.09 -21.62
CA SER A 176 -11.10 -14.21 -21.43
C SER A 176 -12.44 -13.72 -20.88
N GLY A 177 -13.54 -14.19 -21.46
CA GLY A 177 -14.90 -13.76 -21.07
C GLY A 177 -15.21 -13.97 -19.59
N SER A 178 -14.73 -15.08 -19.00
CA SER A 178 -14.89 -15.34 -17.57
C SER A 178 -14.18 -14.31 -16.69
N LEU A 179 -12.99 -13.87 -17.09
CA LEU A 179 -12.23 -12.87 -16.32
C LEU A 179 -12.88 -11.50 -16.42
N VAL A 180 -13.41 -11.14 -17.59
CA VAL A 180 -14.20 -9.90 -17.77
C VAL A 180 -15.43 -9.93 -16.88
N THR A 181 -16.20 -11.02 -16.87
CA THR A 181 -17.38 -11.15 -16.00
C THR A 181 -17.03 -11.02 -14.52
N THR A 182 -15.97 -11.69 -14.06
CA THR A 182 -15.51 -11.55 -12.67
C THR A 182 -15.13 -10.09 -12.40
N PHE A 183 -14.34 -9.47 -13.27
CA PHE A 183 -13.91 -8.09 -13.11
C PHE A 183 -15.09 -7.12 -13.02
N GLU A 184 -16.07 -7.23 -13.92
CA GLU A 184 -17.28 -6.40 -13.94
C GLU A 184 -18.15 -6.60 -12.69
N SER A 185 -18.20 -7.81 -12.15
CA SER A 185 -18.95 -8.12 -10.92
C SER A 185 -18.32 -7.56 -9.63
N LEU A 186 -17.02 -7.25 -9.65
CA LEU A 186 -16.31 -6.64 -8.52
C LEU A 186 -16.67 -5.15 -8.44
N ALA A 187 -17.71 -4.84 -7.68
CA ALA A 187 -18.13 -3.48 -7.39
C ALA A 187 -18.12 -3.21 -5.87
N PRO A 188 -17.75 -1.99 -5.44
CA PRO A 188 -17.82 -1.61 -4.04
C PRO A 188 -19.29 -1.47 -3.60
N THR A 189 -19.57 -1.76 -2.34
CA THR A 189 -20.92 -1.56 -1.78
C THR A 189 -21.20 -0.06 -1.58
N SER A 190 -22.48 0.33 -1.64
CA SER A 190 -22.87 1.73 -1.42
C SER A 190 -22.50 2.23 -0.01
N GLU A 191 -22.59 1.35 0.99
CA GLU A 191 -22.16 1.63 2.37
C GLU A 191 -20.66 1.96 2.42
N ARG A 192 -19.84 1.16 1.72
CA ARG A 192 -18.40 1.38 1.66
C ARG A 192 -18.03 2.70 1.00
N ILE A 193 -18.74 3.10 -0.06
CA ILE A 193 -18.54 4.40 -0.71
C ILE A 193 -18.86 5.54 0.27
N ALA A 194 -19.99 5.46 0.97
CA ALA A 194 -20.41 6.48 1.94
C ALA A 194 -19.41 6.63 3.10
N GLU A 195 -18.87 5.52 3.62
CA GLU A 195 -17.82 5.54 4.65
C GLU A 195 -16.57 6.29 4.19
N LEU A 196 -16.12 6.05 2.95
CA LEU A 196 -14.93 6.69 2.39
C LEU A 196 -15.16 8.18 2.14
N GLN A 197 -16.35 8.56 1.63
CA GLN A 197 -16.72 9.96 1.45
C GLN A 197 -16.75 10.71 2.79
N LEU A 198 -17.34 10.10 3.82
CA LEU A 198 -17.38 10.70 5.16
C LEU A 198 -15.96 10.91 5.71
N LYS A 199 -15.08 9.91 5.56
CA LYS A 199 -13.67 10.02 5.96
C LYS A 199 -12.90 11.11 5.20
N GLN A 200 -13.22 11.32 3.92
CA GLN A 200 -12.60 12.40 3.15
C GLN A 200 -13.07 13.78 3.64
N ILE A 201 -14.38 13.95 3.83
CA ILE A 201 -14.95 15.21 4.34
C ILE A 201 -14.35 15.56 5.70
N SER A 202 -14.27 14.59 6.63
CA SER A 202 -13.66 14.80 7.95
C SER A 202 -12.17 15.16 7.87
N GLN A 203 -11.42 14.62 6.90
CA GLN A 203 -10.03 15.01 6.69
C GLN A 203 -9.91 16.43 6.13
N GLU A 204 -10.75 16.81 5.17
CA GLU A 204 -10.77 18.17 4.61
C GLU A 204 -11.17 19.21 5.67
N GLU A 205 -12.16 18.91 6.53
CA GLU A 205 -12.56 19.75 7.65
C GLU A 205 -11.44 19.89 8.70
N ALA A 206 -10.71 18.82 9.01
CA ALA A 206 -9.58 18.86 9.93
C ALA A 206 -8.43 19.72 9.38
N ILE A 207 -8.07 19.56 8.10
CA ILE A 207 -7.04 20.37 7.42
C ILE A 207 -7.48 21.85 7.35
N ALA A 208 -8.76 22.12 7.10
CA ALA A 208 -9.30 23.48 7.09
C ALA A 208 -9.30 24.13 8.48
N ALA A 209 -9.54 23.35 9.54
CA ALA A 209 -9.49 23.83 10.93
C ALA A 209 -8.05 24.10 11.41
N GLU A 210 -7.07 23.32 10.97
CA GLU A 210 -5.64 23.54 11.25
C GLU A 210 -5.05 24.70 10.43
N GLY A 211 -5.54 24.92 9.20
CA GLY A 211 -5.11 26.01 8.33
C GLY A 211 -5.77 27.37 8.60
N ALA A 212 -6.77 27.43 9.48
CA ALA A 212 -7.37 28.69 9.90
C ALA A 212 -6.36 29.48 10.75
N PRO A 213 -6.02 30.74 10.39
CA PRO A 213 -5.26 31.59 11.28
C PRO A 213 -6.01 31.67 12.61
N THR A 214 -5.31 31.47 13.72
CA THR A 214 -5.85 31.78 15.04
C THR A 214 -6.22 33.27 15.03
N GLU A 215 -7.48 33.58 14.71
CA GLU A 215 -7.97 34.93 14.72
C GLU A 215 -7.89 35.37 16.16
N ALA A 216 -6.93 36.28 16.40
CA ALA A 216 -6.64 36.85 17.69
C ALA A 216 -7.94 37.18 18.42
N THR A 217 -8.13 36.55 19.59
CA THR A 217 -9.07 37.00 20.60
C THR A 217 -8.81 38.49 20.84
N LYS A 218 -9.64 39.34 20.22
CA LYS A 218 -9.69 40.77 20.54
C LYS A 218 -10.11 40.89 22.00
N PRO A 219 -9.37 41.62 22.85
CA PRO A 219 -9.80 41.87 24.21
C PRO A 219 -11.09 42.68 24.19
N LYS A 220 -12.06 42.21 24.97
CA LYS A 220 -13.32 42.87 25.31
C LYS A 220 -13.03 44.31 25.79
N PRO A 221 -13.67 45.36 25.25
CA PRO A 221 -13.48 46.71 25.77
C PRO A 221 -13.99 46.79 27.19
N ALA A 222 -13.17 47.37 28.06
CA ALA A 222 -13.53 47.80 29.39
C ALA A 222 -14.68 48.83 29.32
N ILE A 223 -15.73 48.59 30.08
CA ILE A 223 -16.70 49.63 30.43
C ILE A 223 -16.24 50.22 31.77
N GLU A 224 -16.08 51.54 31.75
CA GLU A 224 -15.63 52.39 32.84
C GLU A 224 -16.73 52.57 33.91
N ILE A 225 -16.28 52.91 35.12
CA ILE A 225 -16.89 52.73 36.43
C ILE A 225 -17.77 53.93 36.83
N ALA A 226 -18.93 53.70 37.45
CA ALA A 226 -19.49 54.55 38.51
C ALA A 226 -20.72 53.88 39.17
N ASP A 227 -20.62 53.43 40.42
CA ASP A 227 -21.05 54.20 41.61
C ASP A 227 -20.84 53.37 42.91
N LEU A 228 -20.38 54.03 43.98
CA LEU A 228 -20.20 53.52 45.37
C LEU A 228 -21.52 53.72 46.17
N PRO A 229 -21.76 53.24 47.43
CA PRO A 229 -20.83 52.86 48.52
C PRO A 229 -21.26 51.62 49.38
N PRO A 230 -20.58 51.28 50.52
CA PRO A 230 -20.56 49.94 51.16
C PRO A 230 -21.48 49.80 52.41
N PRO A 231 -21.62 48.59 52.98
CA PRO A 231 -20.95 48.29 54.27
C PRO A 231 -20.41 46.83 54.36
N THR A 232 -19.19 46.56 54.85
CA THR A 232 -18.69 46.53 56.25
C THR A 232 -18.94 45.21 57.00
N LEU A 233 -17.83 44.45 57.15
CA LEU A 233 -17.33 43.62 58.27
C LEU A 233 -18.10 42.38 58.78
N ALA A 234 -17.38 41.24 58.77
CA ALA A 234 -16.96 40.41 59.93
C ALA A 234 -17.11 38.90 59.64
N LEU A 235 -16.02 38.13 59.45
CA LEU A 235 -15.17 37.44 60.46
C LEU A 235 -15.82 36.21 61.12
N ALA A 236 -15.33 35.01 60.77
CA ALA A 236 -15.01 33.86 61.64
C ALA A 236 -14.61 32.67 60.75
N ALA A 237 -13.34 32.23 60.77
CA ALA A 237 -12.84 31.07 61.52
C ALA A 237 -13.51 29.74 61.08
N THR A 238 -12.81 28.65 60.74
CA THR A 238 -11.72 28.02 61.49
C THR A 238 -11.04 26.95 60.61
N ALA A 239 -9.71 26.81 60.70
CA ALA A 239 -8.93 25.61 60.36
C ALA A 239 -9.20 24.49 61.42
N PRO A 240 -8.48 23.34 61.52
CA PRO A 240 -7.32 22.81 60.76
C PRO A 240 -7.59 21.32 60.39
N ALA A 241 -6.68 20.38 60.12
CA ALA A 241 -5.24 20.19 60.14
C ALA A 241 -4.98 18.91 59.29
N ALA A 242 -3.99 18.87 58.40
CA ALA A 242 -2.59 18.49 58.65
C ALA A 242 -2.34 16.97 58.50
N THR A 243 -1.64 16.53 57.43
CA THR A 243 -0.18 16.19 57.36
C THR A 243 0.04 14.73 57.83
N VAL A 244 0.93 13.87 57.32
CA VAL A 244 2.35 13.95 56.93
C VAL A 244 2.67 12.69 56.09
N VAL A 245 3.32 12.76 54.92
CA VAL A 245 4.76 12.49 54.61
C VAL A 245 5.25 11.13 55.17
N THR A 246 6.05 10.25 54.55
CA THR A 246 7.40 10.32 53.91
C THR A 246 7.77 8.84 53.61
N GLU A 247 8.27 8.46 52.43
CA GLU A 247 9.69 8.35 52.03
C GLU A 247 10.38 7.00 52.36
N ALA A 248 10.95 6.42 51.29
CA ALA A 248 12.13 5.57 51.13
C ALA A 248 12.41 4.37 52.07
N ASP A 249 12.75 3.21 51.46
CA ASP A 249 14.14 2.75 51.26
C ASP A 249 14.27 1.20 51.31
N SER A 250 14.77 0.69 50.17
CA SER A 250 15.69 -0.42 49.88
C SER A 250 15.84 -1.75 50.68
N ILE A 251 16.42 -2.69 49.90
CA ILE A 251 17.24 -3.88 50.26
C ILE A 251 16.44 -5.17 50.57
N GLN A 252 16.80 -6.40 50.19
CA GLN A 252 17.72 -7.07 49.24
C GLN A 252 17.69 -8.56 49.64
N GLY A 253 17.79 -9.48 48.68
CA GLY A 253 18.19 -10.88 48.91
C GLY A 253 17.12 -11.79 49.53
N ASP A 254 17.15 -13.10 49.37
CA ASP A 254 18.08 -14.01 48.71
C ASP A 254 17.41 -15.41 48.75
N SER A 255 17.75 -16.27 47.78
CA SER A 255 17.75 -17.75 47.87
C SER A 255 16.44 -18.51 48.19
N GLU A 256 16.22 -19.77 47.86
CA GLU A 256 16.63 -20.73 46.82
C GLU A 256 15.71 -21.95 47.07
N GLN A 257 15.64 -22.88 46.10
CA GLN A 257 15.28 -24.31 46.27
C GLN A 257 13.80 -24.76 46.38
N GLY A 258 13.42 -25.58 45.40
CA GLY A 258 12.31 -26.55 45.48
C GLY A 258 12.62 -27.72 46.44
N PRO A 259 11.81 -28.79 46.52
CA PRO A 259 11.43 -29.60 45.35
C PRO A 259 9.98 -30.16 45.35
N GLN A 260 9.62 -30.78 44.21
CA GLN A 260 8.51 -31.74 44.02
C GLN A 260 8.66 -33.00 44.91
N PRO A 261 7.55 -33.70 45.24
CA PRO A 261 7.14 -34.90 44.48
C PRO A 261 5.60 -34.99 44.27
N GLU A 262 5.11 -35.39 43.08
CA GLU A 262 4.73 -36.76 42.66
C GLU A 262 3.45 -37.30 43.35
N GLY A 263 2.38 -37.55 42.58
CA GLY A 263 1.28 -38.42 43.01
C GLY A 263 -0.11 -38.19 42.39
N ALA A 264 -0.44 -39.05 41.41
CA ALA A 264 -1.75 -39.69 41.18
C ALA A 264 -3.00 -38.89 40.74
N LEU A 265 -3.46 -39.19 39.52
CA LEU A 265 -4.87 -39.22 39.09
C LEU A 265 -5.50 -40.57 39.55
N PRO A 266 -6.82 -40.69 39.84
CA PRO A 266 -7.84 -40.63 38.78
C PRO A 266 -9.26 -40.12 39.13
N ALA A 267 -9.90 -39.61 38.06
CA ALA A 267 -11.31 -39.76 37.62
C ALA A 267 -12.49 -39.60 38.60
N GLN A 268 -13.40 -38.67 38.26
CA GLN A 268 -14.85 -38.84 38.01
C GLN A 268 -15.43 -37.46 37.62
N ALA A 269 -15.88 -37.30 36.37
CA ALA A 269 -17.25 -37.41 35.88
C ALA A 269 -18.10 -36.18 36.22
N GLU A 270 -18.51 -35.40 35.20
CA GLU A 270 -19.88 -34.90 35.00
C GLU A 270 -20.00 -34.05 33.72
N ASP A 271 -21.08 -34.36 33.00
CA ASP A 271 -21.89 -33.54 32.09
C ASP A 271 -21.36 -33.09 30.71
N GLU A 272 -21.75 -33.93 29.76
CA GLU A 272 -22.24 -33.66 28.41
C GLU A 272 -23.04 -32.33 28.30
N ILE A 273 -22.44 -31.34 27.65
CA ILE A 273 -23.18 -30.33 26.88
C ILE A 273 -22.69 -30.44 25.44
N GLU A 274 -23.58 -30.94 24.60
CA GLU A 274 -23.51 -30.95 23.14
C GLU A 274 -23.31 -29.51 22.63
N LEU A 275 -22.06 -29.13 22.35
CA LEU A 275 -21.76 -27.94 21.57
C LEU A 275 -21.41 -28.38 20.15
N ILE A 276 -22.31 -28.03 19.23
CA ILE A 276 -22.15 -28.13 17.78
C ILE A 276 -20.74 -27.68 17.39
N THR A 277 -19.93 -28.64 16.95
CA THR A 277 -18.58 -28.39 16.44
C THR A 277 -18.69 -27.75 15.07
N VAL A 278 -18.49 -26.44 15.01
CA VAL A 278 -18.02 -25.79 13.78
C VAL A 278 -16.56 -26.24 13.61
N PRO A 279 -16.19 -26.85 12.47
CA PRO A 279 -14.80 -27.24 12.23
C PRO A 279 -13.90 -25.99 12.28
N PRO A 280 -12.69 -26.06 12.86
CA PRO A 280 -11.71 -25.01 12.65
C PRO A 280 -11.32 -25.04 11.16
N GLU A 281 -11.66 -23.98 10.42
CA GLU A 281 -11.01 -23.69 9.15
C GLU A 281 -9.55 -23.32 9.43
N ASP A 282 -8.72 -24.34 9.66
CA ASP A 282 -7.26 -24.25 9.56
C ASP A 282 -6.88 -24.11 8.08
N GLY A 283 -7.02 -22.89 7.58
CA GLY A 283 -6.13 -22.38 6.54
C GLY A 283 -5.17 -21.40 7.20
N PRO A 284 -3.92 -21.23 6.70
CA PRO A 284 -3.04 -20.21 7.23
C PRO A 284 -3.67 -18.84 6.95
N VAL A 285 -4.34 -18.32 7.99
CA VAL A 285 -4.36 -16.89 8.28
C VAL A 285 -2.91 -16.47 8.29
N LEU A 286 -2.59 -15.54 7.40
CA LEU A 286 -1.26 -14.96 7.27
C LEU A 286 -0.82 -14.56 8.69
N ALA A 287 0.21 -15.20 9.25
CA ALA A 287 0.74 -14.79 10.55
C ALA A 287 1.23 -13.32 10.53
N ALA A 288 1.45 -12.76 9.33
CA ALA A 288 1.71 -11.34 9.10
C ALA A 288 0.47 -10.43 9.22
N ASP A 289 -0.76 -10.96 9.25
CA ASP A 289 -1.99 -10.15 9.34
C ASP A 289 -2.37 -9.79 10.78
N VAL A 290 -1.72 -10.36 11.81
CA VAL A 290 -1.97 -10.04 13.24
C VAL A 290 -1.01 -9.00 13.81
N GLU A 291 0.19 -8.85 13.23
CA GLU A 291 1.18 -7.84 13.65
C GLU A 291 0.94 -6.45 13.04
N ASP A 292 0.11 -6.36 11.99
CA ASP A 292 -0.17 -5.12 11.24
C ASP A 292 -1.12 -4.15 11.99
N MET A 293 -1.51 -4.44 13.24
CA MET A 293 -2.52 -3.66 13.98
C MET A 293 -1.95 -2.55 14.89
N MET A 294 -0.63 -2.44 15.10
CA MET A 294 -0.04 -1.47 16.03
C MET A 294 1.28 -0.81 15.61
N GLU A 295 1.69 -0.89 14.35
CA GLU A 295 2.74 0.02 13.87
C GLU A 295 2.09 1.33 13.43
N GLU A 296 2.32 2.42 14.18
CA GLU A 296 2.20 3.77 13.62
C GLU A 296 2.95 3.74 12.28
N GLU A 297 2.23 3.91 11.16
CA GLU A 297 2.89 3.92 9.85
C GLU A 297 3.94 5.03 9.87
N ALA A 298 5.21 4.64 10.02
CA ALA A 298 6.32 5.58 10.08
C ALA A 298 6.23 6.57 8.90
N PRO A 299 6.54 7.86 9.10
CA PRO A 299 6.38 8.86 8.07
C PRO A 299 7.16 8.45 6.81
N LEU A 300 6.44 8.27 5.71
CA LEU A 300 7.03 7.93 4.42
C LEU A 300 7.69 9.18 3.85
N THR A 301 8.98 9.37 4.14
CA THR A 301 9.78 10.47 3.58
C THR A 301 10.41 10.08 2.25
N ALA A 302 10.73 11.06 1.40
CA ALA A 302 11.36 10.82 0.11
C ALA A 302 12.72 10.09 0.27
N ASP A 303 13.51 10.51 1.25
CA ASP A 303 14.79 9.89 1.58
C ASP A 303 14.63 8.42 2.02
N MET A 304 13.63 8.09 2.82
CA MET A 304 13.35 6.71 3.23
C MET A 304 12.90 5.86 2.06
N ILE A 305 12.03 6.37 1.19
CA ILE A 305 11.59 5.66 -0.02
C ILE A 305 12.77 5.39 -0.95
N LEU A 306 13.62 6.40 -1.19
CA LEU A 306 14.79 6.25 -2.06
C LEU A 306 15.79 5.27 -1.46
N ALA A 307 16.08 5.38 -0.16
CA ALA A 307 16.95 4.42 0.55
C ALA A 307 16.42 2.98 0.41
N ARG A 308 15.10 2.80 0.55
CA ARG A 308 14.44 1.51 0.37
C ARG A 308 14.63 0.96 -1.05
N GLN A 309 14.42 1.78 -2.08
CA GLN A 309 14.55 1.39 -3.49
C GLN A 309 15.99 1.03 -3.86
N ILE A 310 16.97 1.83 -3.41
CA ILE A 310 18.40 1.57 -3.62
C ILE A 310 18.81 0.26 -2.93
N TYR A 311 18.38 0.07 -1.68
CA TYR A 311 18.69 -1.13 -0.92
C TYR A 311 18.07 -2.37 -1.56
N HIS A 312 16.79 -2.32 -1.95
CA HIS A 312 16.12 -3.40 -2.67
C HIS A 312 16.86 -3.80 -3.95
N SER A 313 17.27 -2.82 -4.76
CA SER A 313 18.06 -3.06 -5.97
C SER A 313 19.41 -3.73 -5.68
N SER A 314 20.05 -3.37 -4.56
CA SER A 314 21.30 -3.98 -4.10
C SER A 314 21.10 -5.45 -3.71
N LEU A 315 20.04 -5.75 -2.95
CA LEU A 315 19.68 -7.10 -2.52
C LEU A 315 19.40 -8.03 -3.71
N LEU A 316 18.65 -7.55 -4.70
CA LEU A 316 18.38 -8.30 -5.91
C LEU A 316 19.64 -8.56 -6.72
N ARG A 317 20.47 -7.53 -6.94
CA ARG A 317 21.75 -7.67 -7.64
C ARG A 317 22.64 -8.70 -6.94
N HIS A 318 22.69 -8.68 -5.61
CA HIS A 318 23.46 -9.65 -4.82
C HIS A 318 22.94 -11.07 -5.03
N THR A 319 21.62 -11.28 -4.87
CA THR A 319 20.97 -12.59 -5.05
C THR A 319 21.18 -13.15 -6.45
N PHE A 320 21.00 -12.32 -7.48
CA PHE A 320 21.05 -12.74 -8.88
C PHE A 320 22.42 -13.23 -9.32
N ARG A 321 23.51 -12.82 -8.64
CA ARG A 321 24.87 -13.37 -8.88
C ARG A 321 24.98 -14.86 -8.54
N TYR A 322 24.09 -15.34 -7.68
CA TYR A 322 24.10 -16.72 -7.24
C TYR A 322 23.09 -17.59 -8.00
N ILE A 323 22.11 -17.02 -8.72
CA ILE A 323 21.12 -17.83 -9.45
C ILE A 323 21.80 -18.65 -10.55
N ARG A 324 21.47 -19.94 -10.64
CA ARG A 324 21.98 -20.83 -11.69
C ARG A 324 20.83 -21.59 -12.34
N TYR A 325 20.61 -21.44 -13.64
CA TYR A 325 19.56 -22.21 -14.31
C TYR A 325 19.91 -23.73 -14.26
N PRO A 326 19.07 -24.60 -13.66
CA PRO A 326 19.34 -26.03 -13.61
C PRO A 326 19.48 -26.66 -15.00
N LYS A 327 20.59 -27.35 -15.26
CA LYS A 327 20.89 -27.95 -16.58
C LYS A 327 19.75 -28.83 -17.13
N ARG A 328 19.18 -29.69 -16.30
CA ARG A 328 18.03 -30.55 -16.69
C ARG A 328 16.76 -29.77 -17.03
N ALA A 329 16.60 -28.56 -16.48
CA ALA A 329 15.48 -27.70 -16.81
C ALA A 329 15.75 -26.99 -18.16
N GLN A 330 16.98 -26.55 -18.41
CA GLN A 330 17.41 -25.99 -19.70
C GLN A 330 17.25 -27.01 -20.84
N GLU A 331 17.77 -28.24 -20.67
CA GLU A 331 17.68 -29.32 -21.65
C GLU A 331 16.23 -29.69 -22.00
N ARG A 332 15.29 -29.48 -21.07
CA ARG A 332 13.86 -29.75 -21.25
C ARG A 332 13.05 -28.52 -21.64
N GLY A 333 13.69 -27.39 -21.91
CA GLY A 333 13.04 -26.13 -22.26
C GLY A 333 12.08 -25.60 -21.19
N GLN A 334 12.40 -25.80 -19.91
CA GLN A 334 11.50 -25.49 -18.79
C GLN A 334 11.65 -24.05 -18.31
N GLU A 335 10.77 -23.19 -18.78
CA GLU A 335 10.70 -21.78 -18.37
C GLU A 335 9.65 -21.51 -17.30
N GLY A 336 9.83 -20.44 -16.53
CA GLY A 336 8.84 -19.98 -15.58
C GLY A 336 9.35 -18.89 -14.65
N SER A 337 8.41 -18.26 -13.94
CA SER A 337 8.69 -17.24 -12.94
C SER A 337 8.46 -17.80 -11.54
N VAL A 338 9.33 -17.46 -10.60
CA VAL A 338 9.26 -17.80 -9.18
C VAL A 338 9.42 -16.51 -8.38
N ARG A 339 8.58 -16.29 -7.38
CA ARG A 339 8.66 -15.12 -6.50
C ARG A 339 8.78 -15.57 -5.06
N LEU A 340 9.84 -15.13 -4.39
CA LEU A 340 10.13 -15.47 -3.00
C LEU A 340 10.03 -14.23 -2.12
N ASN A 341 9.37 -14.33 -0.97
CA ASN A 341 9.53 -13.39 0.13
C ASN A 341 10.75 -13.80 0.94
N VAL A 342 11.67 -12.89 1.17
CA VAL A 342 12.87 -13.13 1.96
C VAL A 342 12.92 -12.14 3.11
N THR A 343 13.09 -12.65 4.31
CA THR A 343 13.26 -11.84 5.52
C THR A 343 14.70 -11.95 5.99
N ILE A 344 15.37 -10.80 6.08
CA ILE A 344 16.75 -10.70 6.58
C ILE A 344 16.77 -9.88 7.87
N GLY A 345 17.73 -10.14 8.75
CA GLY A 345 17.96 -9.31 9.93
C GLY A 345 18.81 -8.08 9.62
N SER A 346 18.95 -7.19 10.60
CA SER A 346 19.72 -5.94 10.49
C SER A 346 21.16 -6.12 9.99
N GLN A 347 21.81 -7.24 10.34
CA GLN A 347 23.18 -7.57 9.93
C GLN A 347 23.25 -8.38 8.61
N GLY A 348 22.12 -8.60 7.94
CA GLY A 348 22.06 -9.33 6.67
C GLY A 348 22.03 -10.86 6.80
N GLN A 349 21.81 -11.39 7.99
CA GLN A 349 21.54 -12.81 8.20
C GLN A 349 20.15 -13.18 7.66
N LEU A 350 20.03 -14.38 7.08
CA LEU A 350 18.77 -14.87 6.55
C LEU A 350 17.89 -15.40 7.71
N ILE A 351 16.68 -14.85 7.86
CA ILE A 351 15.72 -15.27 8.88
C ILE A 351 14.72 -16.26 8.30
N ASP A 352 14.06 -15.89 7.19
CA ASP A 352 13.00 -16.69 6.58
C ASP A 352 12.99 -16.59 5.05
N ILE A 353 12.51 -17.65 4.39
CA ILE A 353 12.26 -17.71 2.94
C ILE A 353 10.89 -18.34 2.71
N GLN A 354 9.97 -17.58 2.13
CA GLN A 354 8.64 -18.07 1.78
C GLN A 354 8.36 -17.95 0.28
N PRO A 355 7.92 -19.02 -0.40
CA PRO A 355 7.52 -18.91 -1.80
C PRO A 355 6.14 -18.24 -1.94
N ILE A 356 6.12 -17.00 -2.42
CA ILE A 356 4.86 -16.26 -2.73
C ILE A 356 4.23 -16.82 -4.01
N GLN A 357 5.05 -17.10 -5.01
CA GLN A 357 4.61 -17.64 -6.30
C GLN A 357 5.60 -18.72 -6.74
N GLU A 358 5.07 -19.88 -7.08
CA GLU A 358 5.84 -21.01 -7.58
C GLU A 358 5.62 -21.22 -9.07
N SER A 359 6.66 -21.68 -9.75
CA SER A 359 6.53 -22.23 -11.09
C SER A 359 5.94 -23.63 -11.01
N ARG A 360 5.31 -24.07 -12.11
CA ARG A 360 4.91 -25.47 -12.32
C ARG A 360 6.08 -26.46 -12.26
N PHE A 361 7.31 -25.97 -12.39
CA PHE A 361 8.52 -26.79 -12.37
C PHE A 361 9.23 -26.72 -11.02
N SER A 362 9.14 -27.80 -10.24
CA SER A 362 9.78 -27.91 -8.93
C SER A 362 11.30 -27.73 -8.94
N SER A 363 11.96 -28.01 -10.07
CA SER A 363 13.40 -27.75 -10.25
C SER A 363 13.74 -26.26 -10.21
N LEU A 364 12.87 -25.40 -10.77
CA LEU A 364 13.06 -23.95 -10.77
C LEU A 364 12.81 -23.39 -9.36
N ASN A 365 11.76 -23.89 -8.68
CA ASN A 365 11.43 -23.47 -7.31
C ASN A 365 12.56 -23.80 -6.33
N ARG A 366 13.12 -25.01 -6.43
CA ARG A 366 14.24 -25.44 -5.59
C ARG A 366 15.49 -24.61 -5.82
N GLU A 367 15.80 -24.29 -7.07
CA GLU A 367 16.94 -23.45 -7.40
C GLU A 367 16.78 -22.03 -6.87
N ALA A 368 15.59 -21.44 -7.02
CA ALA A 368 15.29 -20.11 -6.49
C ALA A 368 15.59 -20.04 -4.98
N GLN A 369 15.08 -21.00 -4.19
CA GLN A 369 15.36 -21.08 -2.76
C GLN A 369 16.85 -21.33 -2.45
N ALA A 370 17.50 -22.21 -3.22
CA ALA A 370 18.93 -22.50 -3.05
C ALA A 370 19.81 -21.28 -3.37
N ALA A 371 19.42 -20.45 -4.34
CA ALA A 371 20.15 -19.24 -4.69
C ALA A 371 20.10 -18.21 -3.56
N VAL A 372 18.92 -18.03 -2.93
CA VAL A 372 18.75 -17.14 -1.78
C VAL A 372 19.60 -17.56 -0.59
N ARG A 373 19.65 -18.87 -0.28
CA ARG A 373 20.50 -19.41 0.79
C ARG A 373 22.00 -19.26 0.48
N ARG A 374 22.40 -19.39 -0.78
CA ARG A 374 23.79 -19.22 -1.21
C ARG A 374 24.25 -17.76 -1.22
N ALA A 375 23.32 -16.82 -1.25
CA ALA A 375 23.62 -15.40 -1.23
C ALA A 375 23.92 -14.88 0.18
N GLU A 376 23.78 -15.69 1.23
CA GLU A 376 24.14 -15.29 2.60
C GLU A 376 25.68 -15.09 2.73
N PRO A 377 26.16 -14.02 3.40
CA PRO A 377 25.39 -12.94 4.03
C PRO A 377 24.90 -11.87 3.05
N TYR A 378 23.73 -11.28 3.33
CA TYR A 378 23.19 -10.14 2.58
C TYR A 378 23.84 -8.82 3.02
N PRO A 379 23.80 -7.77 2.18
CA PRO A 379 24.10 -6.41 2.62
C PRO A 379 23.24 -6.01 3.84
N GLY A 380 23.84 -5.43 4.87
CA GLY A 380 23.14 -4.99 6.08
C GLY A 380 22.10 -3.90 5.81
N VAL A 381 21.09 -3.81 6.68
CA VAL A 381 19.96 -2.89 6.53
C VAL A 381 20.43 -1.44 6.77
N PRO A 382 20.16 -0.49 5.86
CA PRO A 382 20.50 0.92 6.07
C PRO A 382 19.83 1.49 7.33
N MET A 383 20.57 2.30 8.09
CA MET A 383 20.08 2.91 9.34
C MET A 383 18.82 3.76 9.14
N GLN A 384 18.64 4.34 7.95
CA GLN A 384 17.46 5.12 7.59
C GLN A 384 16.16 4.31 7.59
N LEU A 385 16.24 2.99 7.41
CA LEU A 385 15.07 2.12 7.47
C LEU A 385 14.70 1.71 8.89
N GLY A 386 15.61 1.89 9.86
CA GLY A 386 15.35 1.73 11.30
C GLY A 386 14.78 0.38 11.74
N ALA A 387 14.85 -0.65 10.89
CA ALA A 387 14.16 -1.92 11.10
C ALA A 387 15.13 -3.03 11.53
N ASP A 388 14.75 -3.78 12.57
CA ASP A 388 15.51 -4.93 13.07
C ASP A 388 15.53 -6.11 12.08
N SER A 389 14.49 -6.18 11.24
CA SER A 389 14.41 -7.09 10.11
C SER A 389 13.84 -6.37 8.89
N TYR A 390 14.23 -6.82 7.71
CA TYR A 390 13.76 -6.29 6.44
C TYR A 390 13.22 -7.44 5.59
N SER A 391 11.95 -7.32 5.20
CA SER A 391 11.29 -8.26 4.29
C SER A 391 11.24 -7.67 2.88
N PHE A 392 11.59 -8.47 1.88
CA PHE A 392 11.53 -8.07 0.48
C PHE A 392 11.19 -9.22 -0.46
N SER A 393 10.55 -8.88 -1.57
CA SER A 393 10.24 -9.83 -2.64
C SER A 393 11.37 -9.93 -3.68
N ILE A 394 11.72 -11.16 -4.06
CA ILE A 394 12.67 -11.50 -5.12
C ILE A 394 11.94 -12.17 -6.27
N PRO A 395 11.68 -11.46 -7.38
CA PRO A 395 11.17 -12.05 -8.60
C PRO A 395 12.32 -12.68 -9.42
N ILE A 396 12.23 -13.97 -9.69
CA ILE A 396 13.19 -14.72 -10.51
C ILE A 396 12.47 -15.25 -11.73
N THR A 397 12.92 -14.85 -12.92
CA THR A 397 12.38 -15.35 -14.19
C THR A 397 13.42 -16.19 -14.90
N PHE A 398 13.12 -17.47 -15.12
CA PHE A 398 13.95 -18.38 -15.88
C PHE A 398 13.46 -18.40 -17.33
N ARG A 399 14.27 -17.86 -18.24
CA ARG A 399 14.08 -17.89 -19.69
C ARG A 399 15.28 -18.53 -20.35
N LEU A 400 15.04 -19.25 -21.44
CA LEU A 400 16.09 -19.78 -22.28
C LEU A 400 16.80 -18.61 -22.98
N PRO A 401 18.14 -18.68 -23.14
CA PRO A 401 18.84 -17.74 -24.00
C PRO A 401 18.36 -17.94 -25.44
N ASP A 402 18.04 -16.82 -26.11
CA ASP A 402 17.66 -16.77 -27.53
C ASP A 402 18.75 -17.30 -28.47
#